data_AF-A0A965IWQ7-F1
#
_entry.id   AF-A0A965IWQ7-F1
#
_cell.length_a   1.000
_cell.length_b   1.000
_cell.length_c   1.000
_cell.angle_alpha   90.00
_cell.angle_beta   90.00
_cell.angle_gamma   90.00
#
_symmetry.space_group_name_H-M   'P 1'
#
loop_
_entity.id
_entity.type
_entity.pdbx_description
1 polymer ?
#
loop_
_entity_poly.entity_id
_entity_poly.type
_entity_poly.pdbx_seq_one_letter_code
_entity_poly.pdbx_strand_id
1 'polypeptide(L)'
;MGADVVTTSVNGEWSLRDTLRHLLFAMDKWFTWPILGVREFSAMGLPNTGSQGLEWPGIDMGVDPSFAEVLAARAQRTRAFTDHLASLDMSNVPETVEVLENGTVPGLMCFHVVFEEEFEHLRYALRDLAQLGF
;
A
#
# COMPACT_ATOMS: atom_id res chain seq x y z
N MET A 1 -20.95 -5.72 -3.67
CA MET A 1 -20.69 -5.31 -2.28
C MET A 1 -21.27 -3.91 -2.11
N GLY A 2 -22.06 -3.64 -1.07
CA GLY A 2 -22.68 -2.33 -0.86
C GLY A 2 -21.64 -1.29 -0.40
N ALA A 3 -21.91 0.01 -0.63
CA ALA A 3 -21.00 1.09 -0.21
C ALA A 3 -20.75 1.08 1.30
N ASP A 4 -21.77 0.74 2.10
CA ASP A 4 -21.68 0.63 3.56
C ASP A 4 -20.62 -0.39 4.02
N VAL A 5 -20.56 -1.56 3.36
CA VAL A 5 -19.66 -2.66 3.72
C VAL A 5 -18.19 -2.25 3.58
N VAL A 6 -17.83 -1.57 2.48
CA VAL A 6 -16.42 -1.24 2.20
C VAL A 6 -15.89 -0.09 3.04
N THR A 7 -16.79 0.72 3.63
CA THR A 7 -16.44 1.82 4.54
C THR A 7 -16.69 1.49 6.02
N THR A 8 -17.24 0.32 6.32
CA THR A 8 -17.49 -0.11 7.71
C THR A 8 -16.19 -0.56 8.38
N SER A 9 -15.90 0.00 9.55
CA SER A 9 -14.83 -0.45 10.45
C SER A 9 -15.30 -1.66 11.26
N VAL A 10 -14.40 -2.62 11.46
CA VAL A 10 -14.63 -3.83 12.26
C VAL A 10 -13.65 -3.84 13.43
N ASN A 11 -14.15 -4.06 14.65
CA ASN A 11 -13.36 -4.09 15.89
C ASN A 11 -12.49 -2.83 16.15
N GLY A 12 -12.89 -1.67 15.61
CA GLY A 12 -12.13 -0.42 15.72
C GLY A 12 -10.87 -0.39 14.84
N GLU A 13 -10.69 -1.36 13.95
CA GLU A 13 -9.65 -1.39 12.93
C GLU A 13 -10.09 -0.67 11.65
N TRP A 14 -9.22 -0.57 10.66
CA TRP A 14 -9.53 0.08 9.39
C TRP A 14 -10.68 -0.60 8.62
N SER A 15 -11.42 0.21 7.85
CA SER A 15 -12.37 -0.31 6.86
C SER A 15 -11.63 -0.98 5.70
N LEU A 16 -12.31 -1.80 4.88
CA LEU A 16 -11.70 -2.36 3.67
C LEU A 16 -11.14 -1.27 2.75
N ARG A 17 -11.86 -0.14 2.60
CA ARG A 17 -11.36 1.01 1.84
C ARG A 17 -10.06 1.55 2.41
N ASP A 18 -9.97 1.73 3.72
CA ASP A 18 -8.77 2.27 4.37
C ASP A 18 -7.61 1.27 4.35
N THR A 19 -7.88 -0.03 4.49
CA THR A 19 -6.90 -1.10 4.25
C THR A 19 -6.32 -1.02 2.83
N LEU A 20 -7.16 -0.81 1.82
CA LEU A 20 -6.67 -0.65 0.44
C LEU A 20 -5.92 0.67 0.23
N ARG A 21 -6.31 1.76 0.89
CA ARG A 21 -5.53 3.01 0.88
C ARG A 21 -4.16 2.82 1.55
N HIS A 22 -4.11 2.04 2.61
CA HIS A 22 -2.86 1.70 3.27
C HIS A 22 -1.95 0.86 2.37
N LEU A 23 -2.48 -0.17 1.71
CA LEU A 23 -1.70 -0.95 0.77
C LEU A 23 -1.27 -0.14 -0.47
N LEU A 24 -1.99 0.91 -0.84
CA LEU A 24 -1.55 1.84 -1.88
C LEU A 24 -0.33 2.63 -1.41
N PHE A 25 -0.38 3.13 -0.18
CA PHE A 25 0.75 3.77 0.48
C PHE A 25 1.96 2.84 0.62
N ALA A 26 1.76 1.61 1.09
CA ALA A 26 2.83 0.63 1.28
C ALA A 26 3.54 0.30 -0.04
N MET A 27 2.78 0.12 -1.13
CA MET A 27 3.36 -0.07 -2.46
C MET A 27 4.16 1.15 -2.91
N ASP A 28 3.66 2.36 -2.67
CA ASP A 28 4.41 3.55 -3.06
C ASP A 28 5.68 3.71 -2.23
N LYS A 29 5.62 3.49 -0.91
CA LYS A 29 6.74 3.61 0.03
C LYS A 29 7.86 2.62 -0.28
N TRP A 30 7.51 1.36 -0.52
CA TRP A 30 8.47 0.27 -0.62
C TRP A 30 8.83 -0.09 -2.06
N PHE A 31 8.02 0.25 -3.05
CA PHE A 31 8.30 -0.12 -4.43
C PHE A 31 8.41 1.07 -5.37
N THR A 32 7.33 1.85 -5.57
CA THR A 32 7.36 2.88 -6.61
C THR A 32 8.40 3.96 -6.30
N TRP A 33 8.58 4.29 -5.02
CA TRP A 33 9.55 5.28 -4.60
C TRP A 33 11.02 4.81 -4.66
N PRO A 34 11.44 3.78 -3.91
CA PRO A 34 12.84 3.38 -3.86
C PRO A 34 13.29 2.59 -5.09
N ILE A 35 12.41 1.81 -5.73
CA ILE A 35 12.79 0.91 -6.84
C ILE A 35 12.54 1.56 -8.21
N LEU A 36 11.39 2.21 -8.42
CA LEU A 36 11.10 2.90 -9.69
C LEU A 36 11.58 4.36 -9.72
N GLY A 37 12.04 4.89 -8.57
CA GLY A 37 12.57 6.25 -8.48
C GLY A 37 11.50 7.35 -8.52
N VAL A 38 10.22 7.01 -8.34
CA VAL A 38 9.14 7.98 -8.17
C VAL A 38 9.34 8.73 -6.84
N ARG A 39 9.00 10.02 -6.77
CA ARG A 39 9.23 10.85 -5.56
C ARG A 39 7.96 11.52 -5.04
N GLU A 40 6.82 10.93 -5.36
CA GLU A 40 5.50 11.39 -4.95
C GLU A 40 4.60 10.17 -4.70
N PHE A 41 3.89 10.19 -3.56
CA PHE A 41 2.90 9.18 -3.20
C PHE A 41 1.56 9.51 -3.87
N SER A 42 0.69 8.50 -4.01
CA SER A 42 -0.71 8.78 -4.31
C SER A 42 -1.33 9.64 -3.21
N ALA A 43 -2.05 10.70 -3.60
CA ALA A 43 -2.84 11.51 -2.68
C ALA A 43 -3.80 10.70 -1.81
N MET A 44 -4.30 9.57 -2.33
CA MET A 44 -5.23 8.67 -1.63
C MET A 44 -4.56 7.71 -0.64
N GLY A 45 -3.22 7.64 -0.61
CA GLY A 45 -2.48 6.77 0.29
C GLY A 45 -2.79 7.05 1.76
N LEU A 46 -2.82 6.02 2.58
CA LEU A 46 -3.03 6.14 4.02
C LEU A 46 -1.83 5.55 4.79
N PRO A 47 -0.95 6.38 5.37
CA PRO A 47 0.10 5.89 6.25
C PRO A 47 -0.47 5.13 7.44
N ASN A 48 0.26 4.12 7.91
CA ASN A 48 -0.06 3.45 9.18
C ASN A 48 -0.03 4.45 10.33
N THR A 49 -0.80 4.17 11.39
CA THR A 49 -1.03 5.09 12.51
C THR A 49 0.26 5.69 13.08
N GLY A 50 1.32 4.88 13.22
CA GLY A 50 2.62 5.32 13.73
C GLY A 50 3.36 6.31 12.81
N SER A 51 3.00 6.35 11.53
CA SER A 51 3.68 7.09 10.48
C SER A 51 2.86 8.29 9.97
N GLN A 52 1.61 8.47 10.41
CA GLN A 52 0.74 9.57 9.99
C GLN A 52 1.23 10.97 10.43
N GLY A 53 2.10 11.04 11.43
CA GLY A 53 2.71 12.30 11.89
C GLY A 53 3.90 12.77 11.06
N LEU A 54 4.32 12.00 10.06
CA LEU A 54 5.44 12.31 9.18
C LEU A 54 4.97 12.99 7.89
N GLU A 55 5.89 13.68 7.24
CA GLU A 55 5.64 14.30 5.93
C GLU A 55 5.78 13.25 4.83
N TRP A 56 4.72 13.06 4.05
CA TRP A 56 4.66 12.15 2.92
C TRP A 56 4.31 12.93 1.64
N PRO A 57 5.29 13.22 0.76
CA PRO A 57 5.06 14.07 -0.41
C PRO A 57 3.94 13.56 -1.31
N GLY A 58 2.92 14.39 -1.53
CA GLY A 58 1.77 14.08 -2.37
C GLY A 58 0.56 13.49 -1.65
N ILE A 59 0.70 12.96 -0.42
CA ILE A 59 -0.45 12.45 0.36
C ILE A 59 -1.33 13.60 0.81
N ASP A 60 -2.65 13.45 0.61
CA ASP A 60 -3.67 14.34 1.16
C ASP A 60 -4.47 13.59 2.23
N MET A 61 -4.19 13.86 3.51
CA MET A 61 -4.89 13.22 4.63
C MET A 61 -6.38 13.62 4.72
N GLY A 62 -6.80 14.68 4.02
CA GLY A 62 -8.19 15.14 3.97
C GLY A 62 -9.01 14.56 2.81
N VAL A 63 -8.40 13.76 1.92
CA VAL A 63 -9.09 13.18 0.77
C VAL A 63 -10.09 12.10 1.20
N ASP A 64 -11.28 12.10 0.57
CA ASP A 64 -12.32 11.08 0.75
C ASP A 64 -12.61 10.36 -0.58
N PRO A 65 -11.71 9.47 -1.03
CA PRO A 65 -11.85 8.81 -2.31
C PRO A 65 -12.95 7.75 -2.23
N SER A 66 -13.65 7.56 -3.35
CA SER A 66 -14.56 6.43 -3.51
C SER A 66 -13.77 5.11 -3.51
N PHE A 67 -14.45 4.02 -3.14
CA PHE A 67 -13.85 2.70 -3.18
C PHE A 67 -13.35 2.32 -4.59
N ALA A 68 -14.06 2.76 -5.64
CA ALA A 68 -13.67 2.49 -7.03
C ALA A 68 -12.37 3.21 -7.42
N GLU A 69 -12.16 4.45 -6.96
CA GLU A 69 -10.91 5.19 -7.20
C GLU A 69 -9.73 4.54 -6.51
N VAL A 70 -9.89 4.14 -5.24
CA VAL A 70 -8.86 3.41 -4.49
C VAL A 70 -8.52 2.09 -5.19
N LEU A 71 -9.54 1.33 -5.61
CA LEU A 71 -9.33 0.05 -6.28
C LEU A 71 -8.64 0.21 -7.64
N ALA A 72 -8.99 1.24 -8.41
CA ALA A 72 -8.34 1.53 -9.68
C ALA A 72 -6.86 1.89 -9.51
N ALA A 73 -6.54 2.74 -8.53
CA ALA A 73 -5.17 3.11 -8.19
C ALA A 73 -4.36 1.92 -7.70
N ARG A 74 -4.93 1.10 -6.81
CA ARG A 74 -4.33 -0.17 -6.36
C ARG A 74 -4.04 -1.11 -7.52
N ALA A 75 -5.01 -1.33 -8.39
CA ALA A 75 -4.83 -2.20 -9.56
C ALA A 75 -3.72 -1.69 -10.49
N GLN A 76 -3.57 -0.37 -10.65
CA GLN A 76 -2.45 0.21 -11.40
C GLN A 76 -1.09 -0.09 -10.74
N ARG A 77 -1.00 0.10 -9.43
CA ARG A 77 0.22 -0.16 -8.63
C ARG A 77 0.60 -1.65 -8.64
N THR A 78 -0.38 -2.52 -8.43
CA THR A 78 -0.19 -3.98 -8.50
C THR A 78 0.28 -4.41 -9.89
N ARG A 79 -0.31 -3.88 -10.98
CA ARG A 79 0.17 -4.18 -12.33
C ARG A 79 1.62 -3.77 -12.53
N ALA A 80 1.99 -2.55 -12.14
CA ALA A 80 3.37 -2.09 -12.24
C ALA A 80 4.34 -2.99 -11.45
N PHE A 81 3.94 -3.43 -10.26
CA PHE A 81 4.72 -4.35 -9.44
C PHE A 81 4.88 -5.73 -10.10
N THR A 82 3.79 -6.32 -10.58
CA THR A 82 3.84 -7.64 -11.24
C THR A 82 4.59 -7.61 -12.56
N ASP A 83 4.46 -6.54 -13.34
CA ASP A 83 5.19 -6.36 -14.60
C ASP A 83 6.69 -6.21 -14.34
N HIS A 84 7.06 -5.49 -13.28
CA HIS A 84 8.44 -5.39 -12.84
C HIS A 84 8.99 -6.76 -12.42
N LEU A 85 8.26 -7.50 -11.56
CA LEU A 85 8.67 -8.84 -11.12
C LEU A 85 8.81 -9.83 -12.28
N ALA A 86 7.94 -9.76 -13.28
CA ALA A 86 7.97 -10.65 -14.45
C ALA A 86 9.23 -10.48 -15.31
N SER A 87 9.89 -9.33 -15.22
CA SER A 87 11.12 -9.00 -15.97
C SER A 87 12.34 -8.81 -15.06
N LEU A 88 12.19 -9.03 -13.75
CA LEU A 88 13.24 -8.79 -12.77
C LEU A 88 14.36 -9.81 -12.92
N ASP A 89 15.57 -9.29 -13.12
CA ASP A 89 16.80 -10.03 -12.86
C ASP A 89 17.29 -9.68 -11.45
N MET A 90 17.37 -10.69 -10.59
CA MET A 90 17.80 -10.53 -9.20
C MET A 90 19.20 -9.92 -9.06
N SER A 91 20.06 -10.09 -10.07
CA SER A 91 21.40 -9.47 -10.06
C SER A 91 21.37 -7.95 -10.24
N ASN A 92 20.25 -7.40 -10.74
CA ASN A 92 20.03 -5.97 -10.92
C ASN A 92 19.30 -5.31 -9.74
N VAL A 93 18.91 -6.07 -8.71
CA VAL A 93 18.37 -5.48 -7.49
C VAL A 93 19.50 -4.70 -6.79
N PRO A 94 19.34 -3.40 -6.50
CA PRO A 94 20.35 -2.64 -5.79
C PRO A 94 20.67 -3.28 -4.44
N GLU A 95 21.95 -3.27 -4.06
CA GLU A 95 22.36 -3.78 -2.74
C GLU A 95 21.61 -3.01 -1.63
N THR A 96 21.54 -1.68 -1.76
CA THR A 96 20.79 -0.81 -0.85
C THR A 96 20.00 0.26 -1.60
N VAL A 97 18.96 0.78 -0.94
CA VAL A 97 18.11 1.89 -1.39
C VAL A 97 17.74 2.78 -0.19
N GLU A 98 17.37 4.04 -0.46
CA GLU A 98 16.81 4.93 0.54
C GLU A 98 15.29 4.81 0.57
N VAL A 99 14.73 4.48 1.74
CA VAL A 99 13.29 4.44 1.99
C VAL A 99 12.94 5.54 3.00
N LEU A 100 11.97 6.39 2.65
CA LEU A 100 11.52 7.47 3.52
C LEU A 100 11.05 6.89 4.88
N GLU A 101 11.36 7.57 5.98
CA GLU A 101 11.21 7.10 7.39
C GLU A 101 12.20 6.00 7.81
N ASN A 102 12.66 5.13 6.90
CA ASN A 102 13.47 3.96 7.23
C ASN A 102 14.99 4.13 6.95
N GLY A 103 15.39 5.11 6.13
CA GLY A 103 16.78 5.34 5.72
C GLY A 103 17.29 4.29 4.74
N THR A 104 18.60 4.03 4.77
CA THR A 104 19.26 3.04 3.90
C THR A 104 18.88 1.61 4.31
N VAL A 105 18.24 0.87 3.41
CA VAL A 105 17.85 -0.53 3.61
C VAL A 105 18.27 -1.40 2.44
N PRO A 106 18.37 -2.73 2.58
CA PRO A 106 18.62 -3.61 1.45
C PRO A 106 17.55 -3.49 0.35
N GLY A 107 17.93 -3.42 -0.92
CA GLY A 107 16.96 -3.32 -2.02
C GLY A 107 15.98 -4.50 -2.05
N LEU A 108 16.46 -5.71 -1.73
CA LEU A 108 15.61 -6.90 -1.62
C LEU A 108 14.52 -6.79 -0.54
N MET A 109 14.78 -6.06 0.54
CA MET A 109 13.83 -5.87 1.64
C MET A 109 12.53 -5.22 1.14
N CYS A 110 12.63 -4.31 0.18
CA CYS A 110 11.48 -3.62 -0.42
C CYS A 110 10.44 -4.60 -0.96
N PHE A 111 10.88 -5.64 -1.68
CA PHE A 111 9.98 -6.66 -2.22
C PHE A 111 9.38 -7.54 -1.12
N HIS A 112 10.19 -7.93 -0.12
CA HIS A 112 9.70 -8.72 1.01
C HIS A 112 8.62 -7.98 1.79
N VAL A 113 8.82 -6.69 2.07
CA VAL A 113 7.82 -5.89 2.79
C VAL A 113 6.54 -5.74 1.97
N VAL A 114 6.62 -5.50 0.66
CA VAL A 114 5.40 -5.48 -0.19
C VAL A 114 4.65 -6.82 -0.09
N PHE A 115 5.34 -7.96 -0.16
CA PHE A 115 4.66 -9.26 -0.02
C PHE A 115 4.04 -9.48 1.37
N GLU A 116 4.74 -9.09 2.43
CA GLU A 116 4.25 -9.20 3.81
C GLU A 116 3.01 -8.33 4.04
N GLU A 117 3.05 -7.07 3.59
CA GLU A 117 1.94 -6.13 3.67
C GLU A 117 0.70 -6.67 2.96
N GLU A 118 0.84 -7.14 1.72
CA GLU A 118 -0.25 -7.72 0.94
C GLU A 118 -0.83 -8.98 1.61
N PHE A 119 0.04 -9.84 2.19
CA PHE A 119 -0.39 -11.07 2.84
C PHE A 119 -1.18 -10.82 4.12
N GLU A 120 -0.65 -9.99 5.04
CA GLU A 120 -1.33 -9.73 6.32
C GLU A 120 -2.62 -8.94 6.13
N HIS A 121 -2.63 -7.95 5.24
CA HIS A 121 -3.85 -7.16 5.02
C HIS A 121 -4.92 -7.92 4.24
N LEU A 122 -4.55 -8.90 3.40
CA LEU A 122 -5.53 -9.84 2.86
C LEU A 122 -6.21 -10.65 3.98
N ARG A 123 -5.45 -11.12 4.98
CA ARG A 123 -6.00 -11.86 6.12
C ARG A 123 -6.98 -11.00 6.92
N TYR A 124 -6.64 -9.74 7.20
CA TYR A 124 -7.53 -8.81 7.90
C TYR A 124 -8.79 -8.50 7.10
N ALA A 125 -8.64 -8.18 5.80
CA ALA A 125 -9.77 -7.92 4.92
C ALA A 125 -10.74 -9.11 4.84
N LEU A 126 -10.23 -10.33 4.70
CA LEU A 126 -11.07 -11.54 4.65
C LEU A 126 -11.77 -11.82 6.00
N ARG A 127 -11.08 -11.62 7.12
CA ARG A 127 -11.67 -11.72 8.47
C ARG A 127 -12.84 -10.75 8.62
N ASP A 128 -12.65 -9.51 8.21
CA ASP A 128 -13.64 -8.44 8.41
C ASP A 128 -14.84 -8.59 7.47
N LEU A 129 -14.60 -8.96 6.21
CA LEU A 129 -15.66 -9.31 5.28
C LEU A 129 -16.51 -10.47 5.80
N ALA A 130 -15.90 -11.51 6.36
CA ALA A 130 -16.62 -12.63 6.97
C ALA A 130 -17.50 -12.17 8.16
N GLN A 131 -17.02 -11.25 9.00
CA GLN A 131 -17.84 -10.67 10.09
C GLN A 131 -19.00 -9.81 9.57
N LEU A 132 -18.83 -9.18 8.40
CA LEU A 132 -19.87 -8.42 7.71
C LEU A 132 -20.79 -9.29 6.83
N GLY A 133 -20.58 -10.62 6.82
CA GLY A 133 -21.44 -11.58 6.10
C GLY A 133 -21.07 -11.82 4.63
N PHE A 134 -19.80 -11.61 4.25
CA PHE A 134 -19.26 -11.82 2.90
C PHE A 134 -18.17 -12.90 2.86
#